data_AF-A0A1R3GRP0-F1
#
_entry.id   AF-A0A1R3GRP0-F1
#
_cell.length_a   1.000
_cell.length_b   1.000
_cell.length_c   1.000
_cell.angle_alpha   90.00
_cell.angle_beta   90.00
_cell.angle_gamma   90.00
#
_symmetry.space_group_name_H-M   'P 1'
#
loop_
_entity.id
_entity.type
_entity.pdbx_description
1 polymer ?
#
loop_
_entity_poly.entity_id
_entity_poly.type
_entity_poly.pdbx_seq_one_letter_code
_entity_poly.pdbx_strand_id
1 'polypeptide(L)'
;MIEKGCQNWPKNQDIWLEALQAGMSRRGKRDPRAMKAMPNASKLWLQAVMLERDAGVKNRVLRRGIENIPNSVMLWRALIEMVDEENIELAVLLLNKAVECCPTHVDFWLALARLLPFDQAREALERVRHQLLREPAIRITRARLEEAGDDTDCNRIGNIIHGFIRELERECLHIDRRAWMEVAERLGSAVTYQAIIKNTIGIGMGREVEVTTRKILG
;
A
#
# COMPACT_ATOMS: atom_id res chain seq x y z
N MET A 1 2.70 -36.17 19.52
CA MET A 1 3.07 -35.18 20.56
C MET A 1 2.42 -33.83 20.29
N ILE A 2 2.54 -33.29 19.07
CA ILE A 2 1.98 -32.00 18.66
C ILE A 2 0.44 -31.94 18.71
N GLU A 3 -0.29 -33.02 18.38
CA GLU A 3 -1.77 -33.05 18.53
C GLU A 3 -2.25 -32.81 19.97
N LYS A 4 -1.56 -33.40 20.95
CA LYS A 4 -1.82 -33.13 22.38
C LYS A 4 -1.42 -31.70 22.74
N GLY A 5 -0.38 -31.15 22.10
CA GLY A 5 0.00 -29.74 22.20
C GLY A 5 -1.11 -28.80 21.74
N CYS A 6 -1.72 -29.04 20.58
CA CYS A 6 -2.85 -28.26 20.06
C CYS A 6 -4.08 -28.31 20.96
N GLN A 7 -4.32 -29.43 21.65
CA GLN A 7 -5.43 -29.58 22.60
C GLN A 7 -5.16 -28.87 23.93
N ASN A 8 -3.92 -28.97 24.43
CA ASN A 8 -3.55 -28.41 25.72
C ASN A 8 -3.32 -26.89 25.66
N TRP A 9 -2.86 -26.38 24.52
CA TRP A 9 -2.49 -24.97 24.33
C TRP A 9 -3.15 -24.36 23.08
N PRO A 10 -4.49 -24.32 23.02
CA PRO A 10 -5.22 -23.96 21.80
C PRO A 10 -5.03 -22.50 21.37
N LYS A 11 -4.57 -21.61 22.27
CA LYS A 11 -4.31 -20.19 21.98
C LYS A 11 -2.89 -19.89 21.50
N ASN A 12 -2.01 -20.89 21.43
CA ASN A 12 -0.65 -20.71 20.98
C ASN A 12 -0.55 -20.89 19.46
N GLN A 13 -0.27 -19.80 18.74
CA GLN A 13 -0.21 -19.79 17.28
C GLN A 13 0.89 -20.72 16.74
N ASP A 14 2.04 -20.78 17.39
CA ASP A 14 3.23 -21.45 16.87
C ASP A 14 3.02 -22.97 16.85
N ILE A 15 2.35 -23.51 17.87
CA ILE A 15 2.00 -24.94 17.93
C ILE A 15 1.08 -25.31 16.76
N TRP A 16 0.14 -24.44 16.40
CA TRP A 16 -0.74 -24.67 15.25
C TRP A 16 0.01 -24.55 13.92
N LEU A 17 0.96 -23.61 13.80
CA LEU A 17 1.79 -23.47 12.61
C LEU A 17 2.70 -24.68 12.42
N GLU A 18 3.34 -25.16 13.48
CA GLU A 18 4.14 -26.39 13.48
C GLU A 18 3.28 -27.61 13.14
N ALA A 19 2.06 -27.70 13.68
CA ALA A 19 1.14 -28.79 13.33
C ALA A 19 0.76 -28.81 11.85
N LEU A 20 0.54 -27.63 11.26
CA LEU A 20 0.26 -27.49 9.83
C LEU A 20 1.49 -27.84 8.97
N GLN A 21 2.68 -27.40 9.37
CA GLN A 21 3.95 -27.71 8.69
C GLN A 21 4.32 -29.20 8.77
N ALA A 22 4.05 -29.85 9.91
CA ALA A 22 4.26 -31.28 10.13
C ALA A 22 3.29 -32.16 9.32
N GLY A 23 2.44 -31.58 8.47
CA GLY A 23 1.50 -32.34 7.63
C GLY A 23 0.37 -33.01 8.41
N MET A 24 0.12 -32.61 9.66
CA MET A 24 -0.96 -33.19 10.48
C MET A 24 -2.35 -32.85 9.96
N SER A 25 -2.45 -31.87 9.07
CA SER A 25 -3.68 -31.71 8.33
C SER A 25 -3.92 -32.94 7.46
N ARG A 26 -4.93 -33.74 7.84
CA ARG A 26 -5.42 -34.86 7.04
C ARG A 26 -5.68 -34.35 5.61
N ARG A 27 -4.82 -34.79 4.68
CA ARG A 27 -4.88 -34.49 3.22
C ARG A 27 -4.51 -33.05 2.82
N GLY A 28 -3.71 -32.33 3.61
CA GLY A 28 -3.23 -31.00 3.21
C GLY A 28 -4.34 -29.95 3.11
N LYS A 29 -5.32 -30.00 4.02
CA LYS A 29 -6.41 -29.01 4.11
C LYS A 29 -6.19 -28.05 5.28
N ARG A 30 -7.04 -27.05 5.47
CA ARG A 30 -7.03 -26.31 6.76
C ARG A 30 -7.53 -27.17 7.94
N ASP A 31 -6.98 -26.99 9.15
CA ASP A 31 -7.58 -27.55 10.38
C ASP A 31 -8.67 -26.59 10.92
N PRO A 32 -9.97 -26.97 10.90
CA PRO A 32 -11.04 -26.10 11.39
C PRO A 32 -10.94 -25.79 12.89
N ARG A 33 -10.25 -26.61 13.68
CA ARG A 33 -10.06 -26.39 15.12
C ARG A 33 -9.15 -25.19 15.37
N ALA A 34 -8.09 -25.07 14.58
CA ALA A 34 -7.15 -23.96 14.65
C ALA A 34 -7.86 -22.62 14.38
N MET A 35 -8.69 -22.57 13.33
CA MET A 35 -9.44 -21.36 12.96
C MET A 35 -10.49 -20.97 14.01
N LYS A 36 -11.09 -21.94 14.69
CA LYS A 36 -12.03 -21.69 15.79
C LYS A 36 -11.33 -21.22 17.05
N ALA A 37 -10.16 -21.77 17.35
CA ALA A 37 -9.39 -21.41 18.53
C ALA A 37 -8.75 -20.02 18.40
N MET A 38 -8.32 -19.66 17.18
CA MET A 38 -7.62 -18.41 16.90
C MET A 38 -8.15 -17.72 15.63
N PRO A 39 -9.39 -17.20 15.65
CA PRO A 39 -9.98 -16.55 14.49
C PRO A 39 -9.23 -15.28 14.08
N ASN A 40 -8.50 -14.65 15.01
CA ASN A 40 -7.81 -13.37 14.78
C ASN A 40 -6.33 -13.54 14.32
N ALA A 41 -5.89 -14.77 14.04
CA ALA A 41 -4.51 -15.05 13.64
C ALA A 41 -4.33 -15.01 12.12
N SER A 42 -3.94 -13.87 11.56
CA SER A 42 -3.78 -13.67 10.10
C SER A 42 -2.78 -14.64 9.46
N LYS A 43 -1.65 -14.93 10.12
CA LYS A 43 -0.65 -15.89 9.64
C LYS A 43 -1.23 -17.31 9.50
N LEU A 44 -2.10 -17.69 10.42
CA LEU A 44 -2.75 -19.00 10.42
C LEU A 44 -3.71 -19.13 9.23
N TRP A 45 -4.48 -18.08 8.94
CA TRP A 45 -5.34 -18.02 7.75
C TRP A 45 -4.55 -18.10 6.45
N LEU A 46 -3.41 -17.41 6.34
CA LEU A 46 -2.56 -17.48 5.15
C LEU A 46 -1.96 -18.88 4.95
N GLN A 47 -1.44 -19.50 6.02
CA GLN A 47 -0.96 -20.88 5.93
C GLN A 47 -2.09 -21.84 5.51
N ALA A 48 -3.30 -21.65 6.03
CA ALA A 48 -4.45 -22.42 5.58
C ALA A 48 -4.74 -22.24 4.09
N VAL A 49 -4.60 -21.04 3.53
CA VAL A 49 -4.76 -20.77 2.09
C VAL A 49 -3.67 -21.44 1.27
N MET A 50 -2.42 -21.43 1.75
CA MET A 50 -1.28 -22.06 1.06
C MET A 50 -1.42 -23.58 0.94
N LEU A 51 -2.10 -24.22 1.89
CA LEU A 51 -2.35 -25.67 1.87
C LEU A 51 -3.41 -26.07 0.83
N GLU A 52 -4.37 -25.19 0.55
CA GLU A 52 -5.42 -25.48 -0.42
C GLU A 52 -4.87 -25.45 -1.86
N ARG A 53 -5.34 -26.37 -2.70
CA ARG A 53 -4.93 -26.45 -4.12
C ARG A 53 -5.88 -25.71 -5.04
N ASP A 54 -7.17 -25.77 -4.74
CA ASP A 54 -8.24 -25.18 -5.54
C ASP A 54 -8.34 -23.67 -5.29
N ALA A 55 -8.34 -22.88 -6.37
CA ALA A 55 -8.46 -21.43 -6.30
C ALA A 55 -9.81 -21.00 -5.68
N GLY A 56 -10.89 -21.72 -5.96
CA GLY A 56 -12.20 -21.45 -5.35
C GLY A 56 -12.20 -21.65 -3.84
N VAL A 57 -11.55 -22.70 -3.34
CA VAL A 57 -11.39 -22.94 -1.90
C VAL A 57 -10.50 -21.87 -1.27
N LYS A 58 -9.36 -21.52 -1.89
CA LYS A 58 -8.47 -20.44 -1.43
C LYS A 58 -9.23 -19.13 -1.25
N ASN A 59 -10.04 -18.75 -2.25
CA ASN A 59 -10.83 -17.52 -2.21
C ASN A 59 -11.83 -17.54 -1.03
N ARG A 60 -12.55 -18.65 -0.83
CA ARG A 60 -13.46 -18.81 0.32
C ARG A 60 -12.76 -18.74 1.67
N VAL A 61 -11.54 -19.29 1.76
CA VAL A 61 -10.75 -19.24 3.00
C VAL A 61 -10.30 -17.82 3.29
N LEU A 62 -9.80 -17.09 2.28
CA LEU A 62 -9.37 -15.70 2.41
C LEU A 62 -10.53 -14.79 2.82
N ARG A 63 -11.69 -14.89 2.15
CA ARG A 63 -12.88 -14.09 2.50
C ARG A 63 -13.31 -14.32 3.94
N ARG A 64 -13.34 -15.58 4.39
CA ARG A 64 -13.64 -15.90 5.80
C ARG A 64 -12.58 -15.35 6.75
N GLY A 65 -11.30 -15.37 6.35
CA GLY A 65 -10.23 -14.76 7.13
C GLY A 65 -10.42 -13.25 7.28
N ILE A 66 -10.79 -12.56 6.20
CA ILE A 66 -11.05 -11.11 6.18
C ILE A 66 -12.30 -10.76 6.99
N GLU A 67 -13.36 -11.57 6.96
CA GLU A 67 -14.53 -11.39 7.82
C GLU A 67 -14.16 -11.41 9.32
N ASN A 68 -13.16 -12.21 9.71
CA ASN A 68 -12.66 -12.24 11.09
C ASN A 68 -11.62 -11.15 11.37
N ILE A 69 -10.82 -10.76 10.36
CA ILE A 69 -9.70 -9.84 10.50
C ILE A 69 -9.70 -8.83 9.33
N PRO A 70 -10.62 -7.85 9.36
CA PRO A 70 -10.80 -6.93 8.24
C PRO A 70 -9.60 -6.01 8.03
N ASN A 71 -8.83 -5.69 9.07
CA ASN A 71 -7.66 -4.80 8.97
C ASN A 71 -6.34 -5.53 8.58
N SER A 72 -6.41 -6.80 8.17
CA SER A 72 -5.22 -7.57 7.82
C SER A 72 -4.80 -7.34 6.37
N VAL A 73 -3.81 -6.46 6.20
CA VAL A 73 -3.15 -6.18 4.91
C VAL A 73 -2.76 -7.46 4.17
N MET A 74 -2.16 -8.43 4.87
CA MET A 74 -1.67 -9.65 4.22
C MET A 74 -2.81 -10.49 3.61
N LEU A 75 -3.99 -10.48 4.23
CA LEU A 75 -5.15 -11.23 3.72
C LEU A 75 -5.78 -10.52 2.52
N TRP A 76 -5.91 -9.19 2.59
CA TRP A 76 -6.37 -8.38 1.46
C TRP A 76 -5.44 -8.50 0.26
N ARG A 77 -4.13 -8.40 0.48
CA ARG A 77 -3.12 -8.56 -0.58
C ARG A 77 -3.26 -9.92 -1.27
N ALA A 78 -3.28 -11.01 -0.49
CA ALA A 78 -3.45 -12.35 -1.04
C ALA A 78 -4.78 -12.52 -1.80
N LEU A 79 -5.86 -11.85 -1.37
CA LEU A 79 -7.15 -11.90 -2.06
C LEU A 79 -7.12 -11.13 -3.39
N ILE A 80 -6.46 -9.97 -3.43
CA ILE A 80 -6.32 -9.14 -4.63
C ILE A 80 -5.40 -9.82 -5.65
N GLU A 81 -4.30 -10.42 -5.21
CA GLU A 81 -3.37 -11.19 -6.07
C GLU A 81 -4.01 -12.42 -6.71
N MET A 82 -5.15 -12.89 -6.19
CA MET A 82 -5.91 -14.00 -6.77
C MET A 82 -6.88 -13.58 -7.88
N VAL A 83 -7.07 -12.28 -8.09
CA VAL A 83 -7.95 -11.77 -9.16
C VAL A 83 -7.22 -11.90 -10.49
N ASP A 84 -7.91 -12.43 -11.50
CA ASP A 84 -7.39 -12.48 -12.86
C ASP A 84 -7.10 -11.05 -13.36
N GLU A 85 -5.96 -10.86 -14.04
CA GLU A 85 -5.52 -9.54 -14.51
C GLU A 85 -6.52 -8.88 -15.48
N GLU A 86 -7.32 -9.68 -16.18
CA GLU A 86 -8.38 -9.22 -17.07
C GLU A 86 -9.60 -8.65 -16.32
N ASN A 87 -9.79 -9.03 -15.05
CA ASN A 87 -10.94 -8.61 -14.24
C ASN A 87 -10.60 -7.37 -13.39
N ILE A 88 -10.35 -6.26 -14.09
CA ILE A 88 -10.00 -4.97 -13.48
C ILE A 88 -11.11 -4.48 -12.54
N GLU A 89 -12.39 -4.68 -12.89
CA GLU A 89 -13.54 -4.25 -12.09
C GLU A 89 -13.55 -4.91 -10.70
N LEU A 90 -13.30 -6.23 -10.63
CA LEU A 90 -13.22 -6.94 -9.37
C LEU A 90 -12.00 -6.50 -8.54
N ALA A 91 -10.85 -6.27 -9.18
CA ALA A 91 -9.66 -5.78 -8.51
C ALA A 91 -9.91 -4.40 -7.88
N VAL A 92 -10.53 -3.47 -8.62
CA VAL A 92 -10.93 -2.15 -8.12
C VAL A 92 -11.92 -2.26 -6.96
N LEU A 93 -12.93 -3.14 -7.07
CA LEU A 93 -13.91 -3.36 -6.00
C LEU A 93 -13.23 -3.85 -4.70
N LEU A 94 -12.30 -4.80 -4.81
CA LEU A 94 -11.58 -5.34 -3.66
C LEU A 94 -10.60 -4.31 -3.08
N LEU A 95 -9.90 -3.56 -3.92
CA LEU A 95 -9.00 -2.50 -3.47
C LEU A 95 -9.74 -1.37 -2.75
N ASN A 96 -10.92 -0.96 -3.22
CA ASN A 96 -11.76 0.03 -2.52
C ASN A 96 -12.11 -0.45 -1.10
N LYS A 97 -12.54 -1.71 -0.96
CA LYS A 97 -12.80 -2.29 0.38
C LYS A 97 -11.54 -2.43 1.23
N ALA A 98 -10.42 -2.77 0.60
CA ALA A 98 -9.14 -2.91 1.28
C ALA A 98 -8.64 -1.57 1.83
N VAL A 99 -8.78 -0.47 1.09
CA VAL A 99 -8.38 0.87 1.58
C VAL A 99 -9.32 1.40 2.67
N GLU A 100 -10.59 1.00 2.68
CA GLU A 100 -11.51 1.31 3.79
C GLU A 100 -11.09 0.57 5.08
N CYS A 101 -10.69 -0.69 4.97
CA CYS A 101 -10.31 -1.50 6.14
C CYS A 101 -8.85 -1.29 6.58
N CYS A 102 -7.97 -0.90 5.66
CA CYS A 102 -6.53 -0.71 5.86
C CYS A 102 -6.09 0.67 5.31
N PRO A 103 -6.59 1.78 5.86
CA PRO A 103 -6.39 3.12 5.28
C PRO A 103 -4.92 3.58 5.30
N THR A 104 -4.11 3.05 6.22
CA THR A 104 -2.70 3.42 6.37
C THR A 104 -1.77 2.68 5.40
N HIS A 105 -2.27 1.70 4.64
CA HIS A 105 -1.42 0.90 3.76
C HIS A 105 -1.27 1.54 2.38
N VAL A 106 -0.11 2.16 2.14
CA VAL A 106 0.22 2.95 0.94
C VAL A 106 -0.01 2.17 -0.36
N ASP A 107 0.46 0.91 -0.45
CA ASP A 107 0.43 0.19 -1.73
C ASP A 107 -0.99 -0.07 -2.24
N PHE A 108 -1.99 -0.14 -1.35
CA PHE A 108 -3.38 -0.32 -1.79
C PHE A 108 -3.90 0.94 -2.49
N TRP A 109 -3.58 2.11 -1.96
CA TRP A 109 -3.91 3.39 -2.59
C TRP A 109 -3.18 3.58 -3.92
N LEU A 110 -1.90 3.21 -3.97
CA LEU A 110 -1.11 3.28 -5.20
C LEU A 110 -1.61 2.30 -6.27
N ALA A 111 -1.96 1.07 -5.89
CA ALA A 111 -2.54 0.09 -6.80
C ALA A 111 -3.91 0.56 -7.31
N LEU A 112 -4.77 1.07 -6.41
CA LEU A 112 -6.07 1.61 -6.77
C LEU A 112 -5.94 2.78 -7.77
N ALA A 113 -5.04 3.73 -7.53
CA ALA A 113 -4.81 4.86 -8.42
C ALA A 113 -4.30 4.46 -9.82
N ARG A 114 -3.64 3.29 -9.96
CA ARG A 114 -3.20 2.78 -11.27
C ARG A 114 -4.32 2.16 -12.09
N LEU A 115 -5.34 1.61 -11.43
CA LEU A 115 -6.46 0.94 -12.09
C LEU A 115 -7.64 1.88 -12.38
N LEU A 116 -7.75 2.97 -11.63
CA LEU A 116 -8.83 3.93 -11.77
C LEU A 116 -8.63 4.89 -12.96
N PRO A 117 -9.73 5.39 -13.57
CA PRO A 117 -9.67 6.53 -14.49
C PRO A 117 -9.07 7.77 -13.82
N PHE A 118 -8.53 8.69 -14.63
CA PHE A 118 -7.82 9.88 -14.17
C PHE A 118 -8.53 10.64 -13.05
N ASP A 119 -9.80 10.99 -13.23
CA ASP A 119 -10.56 11.79 -12.25
C ASP A 119 -10.76 11.05 -10.92
N GLN A 120 -11.04 9.75 -10.97
CA GLN A 120 -11.25 8.94 -9.78
C GLN A 120 -9.93 8.67 -9.04
N ALA A 121 -8.84 8.42 -9.78
CA ALA A 121 -7.50 8.27 -9.21
C ALA A 121 -7.05 9.56 -8.51
N ARG A 122 -7.33 10.72 -9.13
CA ARG A 122 -7.10 12.04 -8.56
C ARG A 122 -7.82 12.20 -7.23
N GLU A 123 -9.11 11.88 -7.17
CA GLU A 123 -9.90 11.99 -5.96
C GLU A 123 -9.43 11.04 -4.86
N ALA A 124 -9.09 9.79 -5.22
CA ALA A 124 -8.61 8.79 -4.26
C ALA A 124 -7.30 9.20 -3.58
N LEU A 125 -6.33 9.72 -4.35
CA LEU A 125 -5.05 10.20 -3.81
C LEU A 125 -5.23 11.47 -2.96
N GLU A 126 -6.18 12.34 -3.33
CA GLU A 126 -6.50 13.54 -2.57
C GLU A 126 -7.11 13.21 -1.20
N ARG A 127 -7.98 12.18 -1.16
CA ARG A 127 -8.65 11.71 0.06
C ARG A 127 -7.68 11.25 1.15
N VAL A 128 -6.59 10.60 0.76
CA VAL A 128 -5.61 10.01 1.69
C VAL A 128 -4.41 10.91 1.96
N ARG A 129 -4.29 12.05 1.26
CA ARG A 129 -3.09 12.92 1.31
C ARG A 129 -2.67 13.34 2.71
N HIS A 130 -3.65 13.55 3.61
CA HIS A 130 -3.42 14.01 4.98
C HIS A 130 -3.18 12.86 5.97
N GLN A 131 -3.54 11.63 5.60
CA GLN A 131 -3.30 10.46 6.45
C GLN A 131 -1.91 9.87 6.21
N LEU A 132 -1.40 10.01 4.97
CA LEU A 132 -0.14 9.44 4.51
C LEU A 132 0.90 10.52 4.13
N LEU A 133 0.99 11.62 4.88
CA LEU A 133 1.99 12.69 4.62
C LEU A 133 3.43 12.17 4.67
N ARG A 134 3.72 11.20 5.55
CA ARG A 134 5.06 10.61 5.71
C ARG A 134 5.51 9.83 4.48
N GLU A 135 4.58 9.48 3.60
CA GLU A 135 4.80 8.60 2.47
C GLU A 135 4.77 9.42 1.18
N PRO A 136 5.93 9.88 0.69
CA PRO A 136 6.00 10.78 -0.46
C PRO A 136 5.46 10.14 -1.74
N ALA A 137 5.43 8.81 -1.81
CA ALA A 137 4.91 8.05 -2.93
C ALA A 137 3.48 8.44 -3.33
N ILE A 138 2.61 8.79 -2.38
CA ILE A 138 1.24 9.24 -2.68
C ILE A 138 1.26 10.56 -3.47
N ARG A 139 2.02 11.55 -3.00
CA ARG A 139 2.11 12.88 -3.60
C ARG A 139 2.86 12.86 -4.93
N ILE A 140 3.91 12.07 -5.03
CA ILE A 140 4.66 11.90 -6.28
C ILE A 140 3.80 11.19 -7.32
N THR A 141 3.02 10.18 -6.91
CA THR A 141 2.06 9.52 -7.81
C THR A 141 0.96 10.49 -8.24
N ARG A 142 0.51 11.38 -7.36
CA ARG A 142 -0.44 12.44 -7.70
C ARG A 142 0.13 13.43 -8.72
N ALA A 143 1.37 13.86 -8.53
CA ALA A 143 2.08 14.75 -9.46
C ALA A 143 2.31 14.07 -10.82
N ARG A 144 2.72 12.80 -10.83
CA ARG A 144 2.82 11.97 -12.03
C ARG A 144 1.48 11.85 -12.75
N LEU A 145 0.39 11.64 -12.00
CA LEU A 145 -0.94 11.53 -12.60
C LEU A 145 -1.26 12.80 -13.39
N GLU A 146 -1.01 13.98 -12.82
CA GLU A 146 -1.19 15.27 -13.51
C GLU A 146 -0.24 15.44 -14.70
N GLU A 147 0.99 14.92 -14.63
CA GLU A 147 1.92 14.90 -15.78
C GLU A 147 1.40 14.04 -16.94
N ALA A 148 0.70 12.95 -16.66
CA ALA A 148 0.14 12.06 -17.66
C ALA A 148 -1.20 12.54 -18.26
N GLY A 149 -1.81 13.58 -17.71
CA GLY A 149 -3.02 14.18 -18.25
C GLY A 149 -2.76 15.10 -19.44
N ASP A 150 -3.80 15.43 -20.20
CA ASP A 150 -3.70 16.24 -21.42
C ASP A 150 -3.27 17.70 -21.17
N ASP A 151 -3.42 18.20 -19.93
CA ASP A 151 -3.07 19.56 -19.50
C ASP A 151 -1.75 19.56 -18.72
N THR A 152 -0.65 19.25 -19.39
CA THR A 152 0.70 19.18 -18.79
C THR A 152 1.26 20.57 -18.49
N ASP A 153 0.74 21.25 -17.47
CA ASP A 153 1.33 22.48 -16.96
C ASP A 153 2.42 22.18 -15.92
N CYS A 154 3.68 22.39 -16.31
CA CYS A 154 4.84 22.26 -15.42
C CYS A 154 4.73 23.13 -14.16
N ASN A 155 4.03 24.27 -14.21
CA ASN A 155 3.78 25.12 -13.05
C ASN A 155 2.80 24.46 -12.08
N ARG A 156 1.78 23.76 -12.58
CA ARG A 156 0.83 23.02 -11.74
C ARG A 156 1.52 21.91 -10.96
N ILE A 157 2.36 21.13 -11.63
CA ILE A 157 3.16 20.07 -10.98
C ILE A 157 4.11 20.68 -9.94
N GLY A 158 4.77 21.78 -10.29
CA GLY A 158 5.59 22.56 -9.36
C GLY A 158 4.82 22.99 -8.12
N ASN A 159 3.59 23.51 -8.28
CA ASN A 159 2.73 23.93 -7.19
C ASN A 159 2.29 22.78 -6.28
N ILE A 160 2.05 21.58 -6.84
CA ILE A 160 1.70 20.38 -6.06
C ILE A 160 2.86 19.99 -5.14
N ILE A 161 4.09 19.94 -5.69
CA ILE A 161 5.30 19.60 -4.93
C ILE A 161 5.62 20.69 -3.90
N HIS A 162 5.51 21.96 -4.28
CA HIS A 162 5.69 23.08 -3.36
C HIS A 162 4.70 23.03 -2.19
N GLY A 163 3.42 22.80 -2.48
CA GLY A 163 2.38 22.63 -1.46
C GLY A 163 2.70 21.46 -0.52
N PHE A 164 3.19 20.34 -1.07
CA PHE A 164 3.61 19.20 -0.26
C PHE A 164 4.77 19.53 0.68
N ILE A 165 5.80 20.23 0.21
CA ILE A 165 6.92 20.69 1.05
C ILE A 165 6.41 21.56 2.19
N ARG A 166 5.56 22.55 1.91
CA ARG A 166 4.99 23.43 2.94
C ARG A 166 4.17 22.69 3.97
N GLU A 167 3.45 21.65 3.56
CA GLU A 167 2.69 20.80 4.48
C GLU A 167 3.61 19.98 5.38
N LEU A 168 4.70 19.42 4.84
CA LEU A 168 5.69 18.70 5.64
C LEU A 168 6.44 19.60 6.61
N GLU A 169 6.81 20.81 6.19
CA GLU A 169 7.43 21.81 7.06
C GLU A 169 6.50 22.19 8.22
N ARG A 170 5.20 22.36 7.95
CA ARG A 170 4.20 22.65 8.99
C ARG A 170 4.08 21.53 10.01
N GLU A 171 4.09 20.29 9.57
CA GLU A 171 4.06 19.10 10.44
C GLU A 171 5.46 18.74 11.01
N CYS A 172 6.48 19.56 10.75
CA CYS A 172 7.88 19.34 11.16
C CYS A 172 8.46 17.98 10.74
N LEU A 173 8.07 17.50 9.56
CA LEU A 173 8.55 16.25 8.98
C LEU A 173 9.84 16.47 8.16
N HIS A 174 10.78 15.53 8.29
CA HIS A 174 12.04 15.59 7.54
C HIS A 174 11.81 15.42 6.03
N ILE A 175 12.42 16.29 5.23
CA ILE A 175 12.32 16.28 3.78
C ILE A 175 13.55 15.54 3.23
N ASP A 176 13.34 14.29 2.80
CA ASP A 176 14.37 13.52 2.11
C ASP A 176 14.23 13.65 0.60
N ARG A 177 14.98 14.60 0.03
CA ARG A 177 15.02 14.84 -1.42
C ARG A 177 15.43 13.60 -2.22
N ARG A 178 16.34 12.76 -1.69
CA ARG A 178 16.88 11.60 -2.44
C ARG A 178 15.80 10.53 -2.59
N ALA A 179 15.13 10.21 -1.50
CA ALA A 179 14.00 9.27 -1.52
C ALA A 179 12.90 9.72 -2.51
N TRP A 180 12.63 11.02 -2.61
CA TRP A 180 11.59 11.53 -3.54
C TRP A 180 12.03 11.40 -5.00
N MET A 181 13.29 11.70 -5.29
CA MET A 181 13.86 11.56 -6.62
C MET A 181 13.87 10.10 -7.09
N GLU A 182 14.28 9.17 -6.22
CA GLU A 182 14.26 7.72 -6.53
C GLU A 182 12.84 7.22 -6.84
N VAL A 183 11.84 7.70 -6.10
CA VAL A 183 10.44 7.34 -6.37
C VAL A 183 9.98 7.90 -7.71
N ALA A 184 10.27 9.16 -8.03
CA ALA A 184 9.89 9.77 -9.30
C ALA A 184 10.59 9.09 -10.50
N GLU A 185 11.86 8.73 -10.35
CA GLU A 185 12.64 8.01 -11.37
C GLU A 185 12.07 6.61 -11.61
N ARG A 186 11.78 5.85 -10.54
CA ARG A 186 11.15 4.52 -10.65
C ARG A 186 9.79 4.57 -11.33
N LEU A 187 9.09 5.70 -11.22
CA LEU A 187 7.79 5.92 -11.86
C LEU A 187 7.91 6.45 -13.30
N GLY A 188 9.12 6.81 -13.76
CA GLY A 188 9.38 7.28 -15.13
C GLY A 188 8.90 8.72 -15.41
N SER A 189 8.76 9.56 -14.39
CA SER A 189 8.15 10.88 -14.50
C SER A 189 9.19 12.00 -14.53
N ALA A 190 9.59 12.41 -15.72
CA ALA A 190 10.65 13.40 -15.92
C ALA A 190 10.27 14.80 -15.45
N VAL A 191 9.02 15.24 -15.69
CA VAL A 191 8.57 16.58 -15.28
C VAL A 191 8.41 16.65 -13.77
N THR A 192 7.84 15.61 -13.17
CA THR A 192 7.74 15.49 -11.70
C THR A 192 9.13 15.48 -11.05
N TYR A 193 10.10 14.75 -11.62
CA TYR A 193 11.48 14.74 -11.14
C TYR A 193 12.12 16.13 -11.18
N GLN A 194 11.99 16.85 -12.30
CA GLN A 194 12.48 18.23 -12.42
C GLN A 194 11.81 19.18 -11.44
N ALA A 195 10.49 19.04 -11.21
CA ALA A 195 9.75 19.83 -10.25
C ALA A 195 10.24 19.58 -8.81
N ILE A 196 10.55 18.33 -8.45
CA ILE A 196 11.15 17.99 -7.15
C ILE A 196 12.50 18.68 -6.98
N ILE A 197 13.39 18.60 -7.97
CA ILE A 197 14.69 19.27 -7.90
C ILE A 197 14.50 20.78 -7.72
N LYS A 198 13.72 21.45 -8.59
CA LYS A 198 13.50 22.90 -8.53
C LYS A 198 12.98 23.37 -7.17
N ASN A 199 12.09 22.61 -6.56
CA ASN A 199 11.49 22.97 -5.28
C ASN A 199 12.34 22.59 -4.06
N THR A 200 13.23 21.60 -4.17
CA THR A 200 14.04 21.12 -3.04
C THR A 200 15.43 21.75 -2.96
N ILE A 201 15.90 22.42 -4.02
CA ILE A 201 17.23 23.06 -4.04
C ILE A 201 17.41 24.02 -2.86
N GLY A 202 16.43 24.86 -2.52
CA GLY A 202 16.53 25.83 -1.42
C GLY A 202 16.39 25.27 0.00
N ILE A 203 15.92 24.04 0.16
CA ILE A 203 15.59 23.47 1.47
C ILE A 203 16.86 23.16 2.25
N GLY A 204 17.02 23.82 3.41
CA GLY A 204 18.20 23.72 4.27
C GLY A 204 19.31 24.72 3.95
N MET A 205 19.13 25.57 2.94
CA MET A 205 19.98 26.74 2.74
C MET A 205 19.37 27.92 3.51
N GLY A 206 20.12 28.55 4.42
CA GLY A 206 19.69 29.78 5.07
C GLY A 206 19.29 30.83 4.02
N ARG A 207 18.32 31.69 4.37
CA ARG A 207 17.63 32.67 3.48
C ARG A 207 18.51 33.48 2.52
N GLU A 208 19.82 33.58 2.76
CA GLU A 208 20.77 34.31 1.91
C GLU A 208 21.16 33.59 0.61
N VAL A 209 21.07 32.26 0.51
CA VAL A 209 21.49 31.51 -0.70
C VAL A 209 20.34 31.24 -1.68
N GLU A 210 19.08 31.30 -1.22
CA GLU A 210 17.89 31.16 -2.08
C GLU A 210 17.80 32.26 -3.15
N VAL A 211 18.22 33.48 -2.82
CA VAL A 211 18.20 34.62 -3.76
C VAL A 211 19.22 34.44 -4.89
N THR A 212 20.36 33.83 -4.58
CA THR A 212 21.46 33.63 -5.53
C THR A 212 21.15 32.50 -6.51
N THR A 213 20.52 31.42 -6.04
CA THR A 213 20.16 30.27 -6.89
C THR A 213 19.00 30.55 -7.84
N ARG A 214 18.00 31.35 -7.45
CA ARG A 214 16.93 31.78 -8.37
C ARG A 214 17.41 32.72 -9.48
N LYS A 215 18.45 33.54 -9.23
CA LYS A 215 19.03 34.44 -10.24
C LYS A 215 19.89 33.73 -11.29
N ILE A 216 20.40 32.54 -10.99
CA ILE A 216 21.27 31.78 -11.91
C ILE A 216 20.47 30.86 -12.83
N LEU A 217 19.23 30.51 -12.45
CA LEU A 217 18.38 29.54 -13.16
C LEU A 217 17.13 30.13 -13.83
N GLY A 218 16.91 31.45 -13.73
CA GLY A 218 15.88 32.18 -14.46
C GLY A 218 16.49 32.95 -15.63
#